data_AF-A0A6G6J1R2-F1
#
_entry.id   AF-A0A6G6J1R2-F1
#
_cell.length_a   1.000
_cell.length_b   1.000
_cell.length_c   1.000
_cell.angle_alpha   90.00
_cell.angle_beta   90.00
_cell.angle_gamma   90.00
#
_symmetry.space_group_name_H-M   'P 1'
#
loop_
_entity.id
_entity.type
_entity.pdbx_description
1 polymer ?
#
loop_
_entity_poly.entity_id
_entity_poly.type
_entity_poly.pdbx_seq_one_letter_code
_entity_poly.pdbx_strand_id
1 'polypeptide(L)'
;MRTQACVLLLILLTGCERTPPSRPAPTWAVIETATIQSAVSDSIKEKHPYPQEINDENYRALQQENRRLNQQASSLRTAAIQRCMAQDKSDAPQAEQKTTQGVSSTNIMQINVHGLARGGACIQKIDDDQLIADLKAKIESFSKIEQQRSRHDNMVRKTIQSTIQAATEAYARAHGLALVIDGRSDIAYNQSNQLLDVTQGVVEQILNPPPAQ
;
A
#
# COMPACT_ATOMS: atom_id res chain seq x y z
N MET A 1 72.82 -63.72 13.84
CA MET A 1 72.29 -62.61 14.67
C MET A 1 71.75 -61.57 13.70
N ARG A 2 70.47 -61.67 13.28
CA ARG A 2 69.27 -61.01 13.87
C ARG A 2 69.44 -59.49 14.08
N THR A 3 68.94 -58.70 13.12
CA THR A 3 68.24 -57.42 13.34
C THR A 3 67.61 -56.93 12.02
N GLN A 4 66.42 -57.40 11.69
CA GLN A 4 65.49 -56.72 10.78
C GLN A 4 64.06 -57.05 11.22
N ALA A 5 63.54 -56.29 12.18
CA ALA A 5 62.15 -56.31 12.56
C ALA A 5 61.86 -55.06 13.40
N CYS A 6 61.66 -53.90 12.78
CA CYS A 6 61.09 -52.74 13.49
C CYS A 6 60.59 -51.57 12.61
N VAL A 7 60.21 -51.79 11.34
CA VAL A 7 59.74 -50.67 10.48
C VAL A 7 58.31 -50.83 9.94
N LEU A 8 57.64 -51.95 10.19
CA LEU A 8 56.34 -52.26 9.56
C LEU A 8 55.10 -52.01 10.43
N LEU A 9 55.22 -51.38 11.60
CA LEU A 9 54.10 -51.29 12.57
C LEU A 9 53.66 -49.86 12.93
N LEU A 10 53.79 -48.89 12.01
CA LEU A 10 53.36 -47.49 12.24
C LEU A 10 52.38 -46.93 11.19
N ILE A 11 51.92 -47.73 10.22
CA ILE A 11 51.00 -47.27 9.15
C ILE A 11 49.50 -47.54 9.51
N LEU A 12 49.19 -48.19 10.63
CA LEU A 12 47.80 -48.52 11.01
C LEU A 12 47.08 -47.46 11.87
N LEU A 13 47.66 -46.26 12.04
CA LEU A 13 47.04 -45.15 12.80
C LEU A 13 46.66 -43.94 11.94
N THR A 14 46.66 -44.06 10.60
CA THR A 14 45.91 -43.10 9.79
C THR A 14 44.42 -43.41 9.91
N GLY A 15 43.83 -42.86 10.98
CA GLY A 15 42.39 -42.75 11.09
C GLY A 15 41.89 -42.08 9.81
N CYS A 16 41.25 -42.86 8.95
CA CYS A 16 40.35 -42.34 7.95
C CYS A 16 39.27 -41.59 8.74
N GLU A 17 39.45 -40.28 8.90
CA GLU A 17 38.33 -39.36 9.08
C GLU A 17 37.43 -39.61 7.88
N ARG A 18 36.47 -40.53 8.06
CA ARG A 18 35.33 -40.67 7.17
C ARG A 18 34.63 -39.34 7.25
N THR A 19 34.97 -38.44 6.34
CA THR A 19 34.15 -37.28 6.04
C THR A 19 32.75 -37.82 5.87
N PRO A 20 31.80 -37.45 6.77
CA PRO A 20 30.44 -37.92 6.63
C PRO A 20 29.98 -37.56 5.21
N PRO A 21 29.21 -38.44 4.53
CA PRO A 21 28.70 -38.12 3.21
C PRO A 21 28.04 -36.74 3.29
N SER A 22 28.55 -35.79 2.51
CA SER A 22 27.98 -34.45 2.49
C SER A 22 26.52 -34.60 2.10
N ARG A 23 25.62 -34.17 2.99
CA ARG A 23 24.21 -34.13 2.63
C ARG A 23 24.10 -33.22 1.40
N PRO A 24 23.38 -33.65 0.35
CA PRO A 24 23.22 -32.81 -0.83
C PRO A 24 22.64 -31.47 -0.40
N ALA A 25 23.22 -30.38 -0.90
CA ALA A 25 22.71 -29.04 -0.63
C ALA A 25 21.23 -28.97 -1.07
N PRO A 26 20.37 -28.28 -0.32
CA PRO A 26 18.98 -28.12 -0.71
C PRO A 26 18.91 -27.41 -2.07
N THR A 27 18.15 -27.98 -3.00
CA THR A 27 17.89 -27.38 -4.32
C THR A 27 16.79 -26.34 -4.30
N TRP A 28 16.26 -26.05 -3.11
CA TRP A 28 15.19 -25.09 -2.89
C TRP A 28 15.52 -24.20 -1.69
N ALA A 29 14.96 -23.01 -1.70
CA ALA A 29 15.15 -22.02 -0.65
C ALA A 29 13.83 -21.36 -0.25
N VAL A 30 13.89 -20.60 0.83
CA VAL A 30 12.81 -19.78 1.35
C VAL A 30 13.24 -18.33 1.34
N ILE A 31 12.30 -17.45 1.03
CA ILE A 31 12.41 -16.01 1.23
C ILE A 31 11.26 -15.53 2.10
N GLU A 32 11.47 -14.41 2.77
CA GLU A 32 10.40 -13.68 3.45
C GLU A 32 10.18 -12.35 2.71
N THR A 33 9.30 -12.33 1.71
CA THR A 33 9.07 -11.13 0.87
C THR A 33 8.72 -9.90 1.69
N ALA A 34 7.98 -10.06 2.79
CA ALA A 34 7.66 -8.97 3.70
C ALA A 34 8.92 -8.36 4.35
N THR A 35 9.89 -9.19 4.74
CA THR A 35 11.18 -8.75 5.28
C THR A 35 12.01 -8.05 4.21
N ILE A 36 12.09 -8.60 3.00
CA ILE A 36 12.80 -7.98 1.88
C ILE A 36 12.20 -6.61 1.58
N GLN A 37 10.87 -6.54 1.42
CA GLN A 37 10.13 -5.31 1.18
C GLN A 37 10.42 -4.25 2.26
N SER A 38 10.39 -4.63 3.54
CA SER A 38 10.69 -3.70 4.64
C SER A 38 12.12 -3.17 4.57
N ALA A 39 13.09 -4.01 4.19
CA ALA A 39 14.50 -3.63 4.13
C ALA A 39 14.81 -2.71 2.93
N VAL A 40 14.15 -2.91 1.79
CA VAL A 40 14.46 -2.18 0.55
C VAL A 40 13.52 -1.02 0.26
N SER A 41 12.38 -0.92 0.96
CA SER A 41 11.35 0.08 0.67
C SER A 41 11.90 1.50 0.71
N ASP A 42 12.73 1.84 1.68
CA ASP A 42 13.22 3.22 1.85
C ASP A 42 14.23 3.57 0.75
N SER A 43 15.14 2.65 0.41
CA SER A 43 16.09 2.84 -0.71
C SER A 43 15.37 2.98 -2.05
N ILE A 44 14.29 2.23 -2.27
CA ILE A 44 13.49 2.36 -3.50
C ILE A 44 12.70 3.67 -3.49
N LYS A 45 12.09 4.06 -2.37
CA LYS A 45 11.40 5.36 -2.25
C LYS A 45 12.34 6.55 -2.45
N GLU A 46 13.58 6.46 -1.98
CA GLU A 46 14.59 7.51 -2.20
C GLU A 46 14.90 7.70 -3.70
N LYS A 47 14.92 6.61 -4.48
CA LYS A 47 15.09 6.64 -5.94
C LYS A 47 13.82 7.09 -6.69
N HIS A 48 12.67 7.09 -6.01
CA HIS A 48 11.36 7.46 -6.55
C HIS A 48 10.67 8.47 -5.63
N PRO A 49 11.22 9.70 -5.51
CA PRO A 49 10.66 10.72 -4.64
C PRO A 49 9.26 11.13 -5.13
N TYR A 50 8.39 11.50 -4.19
CA TYR A 50 7.11 12.09 -4.53
C TYR A 50 7.30 13.34 -5.42
N PRO A 51 6.36 13.62 -6.34
CA PRO A 51 6.32 14.88 -7.06
C PRO A 51 6.37 16.07 -6.09
N GLN A 52 7.00 17.18 -6.49
CA GLN A 52 7.19 18.35 -5.60
C GLN A 52 5.85 18.91 -5.08
N GLU A 53 4.76 18.73 -5.82
CA GLU A 53 3.42 19.15 -5.41
C GLU A 53 2.86 18.31 -4.24
N ILE A 54 3.46 17.16 -3.94
CA ILE A 54 3.01 16.16 -2.96
C ILE A 54 4.12 15.92 -1.93
N ASN A 55 4.47 16.95 -1.16
CA ASN A 55 5.27 16.75 0.05
C ASN A 55 4.39 16.16 1.17
N ASP A 56 4.86 15.15 1.91
CA ASP A 56 4.11 14.46 2.96
C ASP A 56 3.61 15.39 4.08
N GLU A 57 4.38 16.41 4.44
CA GLU A 57 3.95 17.43 5.42
C GLU A 57 2.80 18.29 4.86
N ASN A 58 2.95 18.74 3.61
CA ASN A 58 1.92 19.53 2.93
C ASN A 58 0.65 18.70 2.70
N TYR A 59 0.78 17.40 2.42
CA TYR A 59 -0.37 16.55 2.15
C TYR A 59 -1.29 16.39 3.35
N ARG A 60 -0.75 16.26 4.57
CA ARG A 60 -1.58 16.18 5.79
C ARG A 60 -2.36 17.47 6.02
N ALA A 61 -1.72 18.62 5.81
CA ALA A 61 -2.37 19.92 5.88
C ALA A 61 -3.46 20.05 4.81
N LEU A 62 -3.17 19.66 3.56
CA LEU A 62 -4.14 19.65 2.47
C LEU A 62 -5.33 18.71 2.75
N GLN A 63 -5.10 17.56 3.40
CA GLN A 63 -6.17 16.63 3.76
C GLN A 63 -7.09 17.23 4.84
N GLN A 64 -6.53 17.89 5.86
CA GLN A 64 -7.31 18.60 6.87
C GLN A 64 -8.11 19.74 6.24
N GLU A 65 -7.49 20.50 5.36
CA GLU A 65 -8.13 21.58 4.62
C GLU A 65 -9.27 21.06 3.74
N ASN A 66 -9.07 19.95 3.01
CA ASN A 66 -10.13 19.34 2.21
C ASN A 66 -11.31 18.89 3.08
N ARG A 67 -11.07 18.31 4.27
CA ARG A 67 -12.17 17.99 5.21
C ARG A 67 -12.93 19.24 5.64
N ARG A 68 -12.21 20.32 5.95
CA ARG A 68 -12.81 21.62 6.32
C ARG A 68 -13.64 22.19 5.17
N LEU A 69 -13.13 22.19 3.94
CA LEU A 69 -13.84 22.67 2.75
C LEU A 69 -15.11 21.86 2.47
N ASN A 70 -15.04 20.53 2.59
CA ASN A 70 -16.22 19.67 2.43
C ASN A 70 -17.29 19.97 3.49
N GLN A 71 -16.90 20.17 4.75
CA GLN A 71 -17.82 20.56 5.82
C GLN A 71 -18.46 21.93 5.55
N GLN A 72 -17.68 22.90 5.08
CA GLN A 72 -18.18 24.23 4.74
C GLN A 72 -19.15 24.19 3.56
N ALA A 73 -18.79 23.51 2.47
CA ALA A 73 -19.64 23.36 1.30
C ALA A 73 -20.97 22.66 1.66
N SER A 74 -20.90 21.59 2.46
CA SER A 74 -22.08 20.87 2.94
C SER A 74 -22.97 21.73 3.83
N SER A 75 -22.38 22.50 4.75
CA SER A 75 -23.12 23.39 5.65
C SER A 75 -23.80 24.54 4.90
N LEU A 76 -23.09 25.17 3.97
CA LEU A 76 -23.62 26.24 3.12
C LEU A 76 -24.76 25.73 2.25
N ARG A 77 -24.58 24.57 1.61
CA ARG A 77 -25.63 23.93 0.81
C ARG A 77 -26.86 23.61 1.66
N THR A 78 -26.67 23.04 2.85
CA THR A 78 -27.76 22.72 3.78
C THR A 78 -28.52 23.96 4.22
N ALA A 79 -27.81 25.02 4.62
CA ALA A 79 -28.43 26.28 5.03
C ALA A 79 -29.19 26.94 3.86
N ALA A 80 -28.64 26.90 2.65
CA ALA A 80 -29.30 27.42 1.46
C ALA A 80 -30.57 26.62 1.10
N ILE A 81 -30.52 25.29 1.17
CA ILE A 81 -31.71 24.43 0.96
C ILE A 81 -32.78 24.76 2.01
N GLN A 82 -32.41 24.90 3.28
CA GLN A 82 -33.36 25.25 4.34
C GLN A 82 -34.02 26.62 4.09
N ARG A 83 -33.26 27.62 3.61
CA ARG A 83 -33.82 28.92 3.21
C ARG A 83 -34.82 28.78 2.06
N CYS A 84 -34.49 28.00 1.02
CA CYS A 84 -35.40 27.73 -0.09
C CYS A 84 -36.72 27.09 0.40
N MET A 85 -36.64 26.09 1.29
CA MET A 85 -37.83 25.43 1.85
C MET A 85 -38.65 26.34 2.78
N ALA A 86 -38.01 27.29 3.46
CA ALA A 86 -38.70 28.25 4.33
C ALA A 86 -39.43 29.36 3.53
N GLN A 87 -38.87 29.76 2.39
CA GLN A 87 -39.54 30.69 1.46
C GLN A 87 -40.82 30.07 0.87
N ASP A 88 -40.78 28.81 0.45
CA ASP A 88 -41.97 28.10 -0.05
C ASP A 88 -43.10 27.97 1.00
N LYS A 89 -42.78 27.97 2.30
CA LYS A 89 -43.79 27.91 3.38
C LYS A 89 -44.43 29.26 3.70
N SER A 90 -43.79 30.38 3.35
CA SER A 90 -44.29 31.72 3.67
C SER A 90 -45.36 32.21 2.69
N ASP A 91 -45.44 31.60 1.50
CA ASP A 91 -46.45 31.91 0.46
C ASP A 91 -47.65 30.93 0.45
N ALA A 92 -47.68 29.96 1.36
CA ALA A 92 -48.79 29.01 1.49
C ALA A 92 -49.82 29.51 2.52
N PRO A 93 -51.14 29.52 2.22
CA PRO A 93 -52.14 29.82 3.23
C PRO A 93 -51.98 28.82 4.39
N GLN A 94 -51.98 29.33 5.62
CA GLN A 94 -51.79 28.54 6.84
C GLN A 94 -52.81 27.40 6.94
N ALA A 95 -52.42 26.22 6.47
CA ALA A 95 -53.06 24.96 6.85
C ALA A 95 -52.30 24.40 8.06
N GLU A 96 -53.05 24.04 9.08
CA GLU A 96 -52.61 23.66 10.42
C GLU A 96 -51.39 22.73 10.45
N GLN A 97 -50.42 23.11 11.28
CA GLN A 97 -49.23 22.33 11.57
C GLN A 97 -49.59 21.01 12.25
N LYS A 98 -49.47 19.89 11.52
CA LYS A 98 -49.10 18.61 12.12
C LYS A 98 -47.58 18.55 12.24
N THR A 99 -47.13 18.45 13.49
CA THR A 99 -45.74 18.33 13.92
C THR A 99 -45.11 17.09 13.31
N THR A 100 -44.20 17.25 12.35
CA THR A 100 -43.32 16.17 11.92
C THR A 100 -41.89 16.50 12.34
N GLN A 101 -41.33 15.53 13.06
CA GLN A 101 -40.10 15.58 13.83
C GLN A 101 -38.86 15.93 13.02
N GLY A 102 -37.94 16.63 13.72
CA GLY A 102 -36.49 16.67 13.53
C GLY A 102 -35.93 16.12 12.22
N VAL A 103 -35.66 17.01 11.27
CA VAL A 103 -34.76 16.72 10.16
C VAL A 103 -33.35 16.62 10.73
N SER A 104 -32.94 15.39 11.06
CA SER A 104 -31.56 15.06 11.37
C SER A 104 -30.68 15.38 10.16
N SER A 105 -29.58 16.09 10.40
CA SER A 105 -28.62 16.62 9.42
C SER A 105 -27.94 15.57 8.53
N THR A 106 -28.20 14.28 8.77
CA THR A 106 -27.55 13.16 8.09
C THR A 106 -28.30 12.63 6.85
N ASN A 107 -29.55 13.07 6.59
CA ASN A 107 -30.40 12.50 5.52
C ASN A 107 -30.85 13.52 4.43
N ILE A 108 -30.16 14.64 4.28
CA ILE A 108 -30.54 15.67 3.27
C ILE A 108 -30.16 15.24 1.83
N MET A 109 -29.38 14.18 1.65
CA MET A 109 -29.03 13.65 0.32
C MET A 109 -30.19 12.96 -0.42
N GLN A 110 -31.34 12.72 0.21
CA GLN A 110 -32.51 12.08 -0.40
C GLN A 110 -33.79 12.93 -0.33
N ILE A 111 -33.68 14.27 -0.39
CA ILE A 111 -34.87 15.08 -0.64
C ILE A 111 -35.27 14.87 -2.10
N ASN A 112 -36.25 14.00 -2.32
CA ASN A 112 -36.91 13.80 -3.61
C ASN A 112 -37.52 15.15 -4.06
N VAL A 113 -36.82 15.85 -4.96
CA VAL A 113 -37.17 17.18 -5.49
C VAL A 113 -38.42 17.14 -6.39
N HIS A 114 -39.00 15.97 -6.65
CA HIS A 114 -40.14 15.79 -7.56
C HIS A 114 -41.47 16.38 -7.06
N GLY A 115 -41.58 16.81 -5.80
CA GLY A 115 -42.82 17.38 -5.25
C GLY A 115 -42.92 18.91 -5.19
N LEU A 116 -41.85 19.66 -5.48
CA LEU A 116 -41.79 21.12 -5.26
C LEU A 116 -41.27 21.83 -6.52
N ALA A 117 -42.17 22.15 -7.45
CA ALA A 117 -41.81 22.83 -8.71
C ALA A 117 -41.18 24.23 -8.49
N ARG A 118 -41.45 24.90 -7.36
CA ARG A 118 -40.82 26.19 -6.98
C ARG A 118 -39.54 26.02 -6.16
N GLY A 119 -39.56 25.18 -5.14
CA GLY A 119 -38.36 24.81 -4.37
C GLY A 119 -37.24 24.21 -5.22
N GLY A 120 -37.56 23.48 -6.29
CA GLY A 120 -36.60 22.93 -7.24
C GLY A 120 -35.76 24.00 -7.95
N ALA A 121 -36.37 25.11 -8.37
CA ALA A 121 -35.64 26.20 -9.04
C ALA A 121 -34.75 26.99 -8.08
N CYS A 122 -35.18 27.17 -6.83
CA CYS A 122 -34.33 27.77 -5.78
C CYS A 122 -33.14 26.86 -5.45
N ILE A 123 -33.37 25.56 -5.31
CA ILE A 123 -32.32 24.57 -5.02
C ILE A 123 -31.32 24.46 -6.18
N GLN A 124 -31.77 24.50 -7.43
CA GLN A 124 -30.88 24.50 -8.59
C GLN A 124 -29.92 25.69 -8.59
N LYS A 125 -30.40 26.89 -8.23
CA LYS A 125 -29.56 28.10 -8.14
C LYS A 125 -28.54 28.08 -7.01
N ILE A 126 -28.66 27.18 -6.03
CA ILE A 126 -27.64 26.98 -4.99
C ILE A 126 -26.36 26.43 -5.61
N ASP A 127 -26.47 25.56 -6.61
CA ASP A 127 -25.31 25.02 -7.29
C ASP A 127 -24.62 26.06 -8.21
N ASP A 128 -25.34 27.14 -8.58
CA ASP A 128 -24.82 28.31 -9.32
C ASP A 128 -24.23 29.42 -8.42
N ASP A 129 -24.27 29.25 -7.09
CA ASP A 129 -23.67 30.19 -6.15
C ASP A 129 -22.13 30.19 -6.31
N GLN A 130 -21.55 31.37 -6.55
CA GLN A 130 -20.11 31.53 -6.81
C GLN A 130 -19.24 30.96 -5.68
N LEU A 131 -19.65 31.13 -4.41
CA LEU A 131 -18.89 30.61 -3.28
C LEU A 131 -18.94 29.08 -3.25
N ILE A 132 -20.09 28.48 -3.56
CA ILE A 132 -20.23 27.03 -3.66
C ILE A 132 -19.42 26.48 -4.84
N ALA A 133 -19.42 27.18 -5.98
CA ALA A 133 -18.59 26.83 -7.14
C ALA A 133 -17.09 26.89 -6.82
N ASP A 134 -16.62 27.95 -6.17
CA ASP A 134 -15.22 28.12 -5.77
C ASP A 134 -14.78 27.04 -4.77
N LEU A 135 -15.64 26.69 -3.81
CA LEU A 135 -15.39 25.60 -2.86
C LEU A 135 -15.29 24.25 -3.57
N LYS A 136 -16.20 23.97 -4.53
CA LYS A 136 -16.14 22.75 -5.35
C LYS A 136 -14.86 22.69 -6.18
N ALA A 137 -14.45 23.78 -6.79
CA ALA A 137 -13.21 23.84 -7.57
C ALA A 137 -11.96 23.54 -6.70
N LYS A 138 -11.93 24.04 -5.46
CA LYS A 138 -10.85 23.70 -4.50
C LYS A 138 -10.90 22.24 -4.03
N ILE A 139 -12.09 21.66 -3.86
CA ILE A 139 -12.21 20.23 -3.53
C ILE A 139 -11.74 19.37 -4.72
N GLU A 140 -12.07 19.75 -5.95
CA GLU A 140 -11.65 19.05 -7.16
C GLU A 140 -10.13 19.10 -7.36
N SER A 141 -9.49 20.24 -7.09
CA SER A 141 -8.03 20.35 -7.17
C SER A 141 -7.34 19.41 -6.18
N PHE A 142 -7.90 19.24 -4.96
CA PHE A 142 -7.40 18.24 -4.01
C PHE A 142 -7.58 16.81 -4.53
N SER A 143 -8.70 16.49 -5.19
CA SER A 143 -8.91 15.16 -5.79
C SER A 143 -7.84 14.82 -6.85
N LYS A 144 -7.32 15.80 -7.58
CA LYS A 144 -6.23 15.59 -8.55
C LYS A 144 -4.92 15.24 -7.85
N ILE A 145 -4.61 15.91 -6.73
CA ILE A 145 -3.44 15.63 -5.89
C ILE A 145 -3.53 14.21 -5.30
N GLU A 146 -4.68 13.84 -4.73
CA GLU A 146 -4.93 12.49 -4.19
C GLU A 146 -4.74 11.41 -5.28
N GLN A 147 -5.25 11.66 -6.49
CA GLN A 147 -5.10 10.75 -7.61
C GLN A 147 -3.63 10.60 -8.03
N GLN A 148 -2.87 11.69 -8.08
CA GLN A 148 -1.45 11.66 -8.39
C GLN A 148 -0.66 10.89 -7.32
N ARG A 149 -0.94 11.14 -6.02
CA ARG A 149 -0.33 10.39 -4.91
C ARG A 149 -0.62 8.90 -5.04
N SER A 150 -1.88 8.52 -5.25
CA SER A 150 -2.27 7.12 -5.40
C SER A 150 -1.58 6.44 -6.59
N ARG A 151 -1.47 7.14 -7.73
CA ARG A 151 -0.73 6.63 -8.90
C ARG A 151 0.75 6.42 -8.57
N HIS A 152 1.37 7.37 -7.87
CA HIS A 152 2.76 7.27 -7.44
C HIS A 152 2.96 6.10 -6.47
N ASP A 153 2.13 5.98 -5.43
CA ASP A 153 2.18 4.88 -4.45
C ASP A 153 2.05 3.51 -5.12
N ASN A 154 1.14 3.40 -6.09
CA ASN A 154 0.95 2.18 -6.87
C ASN A 154 2.16 1.88 -7.77
N MET A 155 2.77 2.91 -8.36
CA MET A 155 4.00 2.76 -9.14
C MET A 155 5.13 2.26 -8.26
N VAL A 156 5.41 2.92 -7.12
CA VAL A 156 6.45 2.51 -6.18
C VAL A 156 6.23 1.08 -5.69
N ARG A 157 4.98 0.72 -5.33
CA ARG A 157 4.65 -0.66 -4.91
C ARG A 157 4.98 -1.68 -6.00
N LYS A 158 4.61 -1.41 -7.25
CA LYS A 158 4.93 -2.28 -8.38
C LYS A 158 6.43 -2.38 -8.61
N THR A 159 7.16 -1.27 -8.50
CA THR A 159 8.62 -1.26 -8.60
C THR A 159 9.22 -2.17 -7.53
N ILE A 160 8.86 -1.99 -6.25
CA ILE A 160 9.33 -2.85 -5.15
C ILE A 160 9.08 -4.33 -5.48
N GLN A 161 7.84 -4.68 -5.85
CA GLN A 161 7.49 -6.07 -6.16
C GLN A 161 8.33 -6.63 -7.31
N SER A 162 8.47 -5.88 -8.40
CA SER A 162 9.27 -6.30 -9.56
C SER A 162 10.76 -6.42 -9.26
N THR A 163 11.30 -5.54 -8.39
CA THR A 163 12.70 -5.57 -7.96
C THR A 163 12.97 -6.79 -7.10
N ILE A 164 12.09 -7.11 -6.15
CA ILE A 164 12.21 -8.31 -5.30
C ILE A 164 12.14 -9.56 -6.17
N GLN A 165 11.19 -9.63 -7.09
CA GLN A 165 11.05 -10.77 -7.99
C GLN A 165 12.32 -10.95 -8.84
N ALA A 166 12.79 -9.89 -9.52
CA ALA A 166 13.97 -9.96 -10.37
C ALA A 166 15.24 -10.34 -9.58
N ALA A 167 15.41 -9.80 -8.37
CA ALA A 167 16.53 -10.15 -7.50
C ALA A 167 16.45 -11.60 -7.02
N THR A 168 15.26 -12.08 -6.66
CA THR A 168 15.04 -13.49 -6.26
C THR A 168 15.37 -14.44 -7.41
N GLU A 169 14.90 -14.14 -8.62
CA GLU A 169 15.18 -14.95 -9.82
C GLU A 169 16.67 -14.93 -10.19
N ALA A 170 17.33 -13.79 -10.06
CA ALA A 170 18.76 -13.68 -10.29
C ALA A 170 19.57 -14.43 -9.22
N TYR A 171 19.20 -14.31 -7.94
CA TYR A 171 19.81 -15.04 -6.83
C TYR A 171 19.67 -16.55 -7.03
N ALA A 172 18.46 -17.00 -7.38
CA ALA A 172 18.17 -18.41 -7.63
C ALA A 172 19.03 -18.98 -8.76
N ARG A 173 19.13 -18.27 -9.89
CA ARG A 173 19.98 -18.66 -11.02
C ARG A 173 21.46 -18.72 -10.64
N ALA A 174 21.95 -17.71 -9.92
CA ALA A 174 23.36 -17.64 -9.51
C ALA A 174 23.76 -18.78 -8.56
N HIS A 175 22.82 -19.28 -7.75
CA HIS A 175 23.06 -20.31 -6.75
C HIS A 175 22.50 -21.69 -7.13
N GLY A 176 22.01 -21.86 -8.37
CA GLY A 176 21.47 -23.14 -8.85
C GLY A 176 20.22 -23.62 -8.10
N LEU A 177 19.42 -22.71 -7.56
CA LEU A 177 18.17 -23.03 -6.87
C LEU A 177 17.07 -23.32 -7.89
N ALA A 178 16.45 -24.50 -7.77
CA ALA A 178 15.35 -24.93 -8.62
C ALA A 178 14.00 -24.36 -8.17
N LEU A 179 13.86 -24.02 -6.89
CA LEU A 179 12.63 -23.49 -6.31
C LEU A 179 12.95 -22.48 -5.20
N VAL A 180 12.21 -21.37 -5.18
CA VAL A 180 12.20 -20.44 -4.04
C VAL A 180 10.76 -20.29 -3.60
N ILE A 181 10.51 -20.53 -2.32
CA ILE A 181 9.18 -20.45 -1.69
C ILE A 181 9.12 -19.16 -0.88
N ASP A 182 8.03 -18.41 -0.98
CA ASP A 182 7.79 -17.25 -0.13
C ASP A 182 7.11 -17.70 1.17
N GLY A 183 7.69 -17.37 2.31
CA GLY A 183 7.15 -17.66 3.63
C GLY A 183 7.46 -19.08 4.14
N ARG A 184 8.01 -19.16 5.35
CA ARG A 184 8.21 -20.46 6.03
C ARG A 184 6.91 -21.19 6.36
N SER A 185 5.80 -20.45 6.52
CA SER A 185 4.48 -21.01 6.82
C SER A 185 3.91 -21.89 5.70
N ASP A 186 4.40 -21.71 4.48
CA ASP A 186 3.86 -22.36 3.29
C ASP A 186 4.45 -23.75 3.08
N ILE A 187 5.39 -24.16 3.95
CA ILE A 187 6.03 -25.46 3.94
C ILE A 187 5.31 -26.40 4.90
N ALA A 188 4.39 -27.20 4.36
CA ALA A 188 3.65 -28.20 5.14
C ALA A 188 4.54 -29.36 5.63
N TYR A 189 5.54 -29.76 4.84
CA TYR A 189 6.44 -30.87 5.18
C TYR A 189 7.79 -30.74 4.46
N ASN A 190 8.86 -31.02 5.20
CA ASN A 190 10.22 -31.05 4.69
C ASN A 190 10.97 -32.29 5.21
N GLN A 191 11.12 -33.30 4.36
CA GLN A 191 11.74 -34.57 4.74
C GLN A 191 13.20 -34.44 5.18
N SER A 192 13.96 -33.50 4.60
CA SER A 192 15.38 -33.32 4.94
C SER A 192 15.57 -32.54 6.24
N ASN A 193 14.51 -31.88 6.73
CA ASN A 193 14.55 -30.90 7.82
C ASN A 193 15.65 -29.83 7.63
N GLN A 194 15.98 -29.53 6.37
CA GLN A 194 16.94 -28.50 5.99
C GLN A 194 16.19 -27.38 5.27
N LEU A 195 16.34 -26.16 5.76
CA LEU A 195 15.73 -24.97 5.18
C LEU A 195 16.85 -23.98 4.88
N LEU A 196 16.98 -23.62 3.60
CA LEU A 196 17.89 -22.59 3.17
C LEU A 196 17.11 -21.28 3.08
N ASP A 197 17.35 -20.37 4.01
CA ASP A 197 16.78 -19.02 3.98
C ASP A 197 17.73 -18.09 3.22
N VAL A 198 17.26 -17.53 2.11
CA VAL A 198 18.06 -16.63 1.25
C VAL A 198 17.62 -15.18 1.33
N THR A 199 16.73 -14.84 2.28
CA THR A 199 16.17 -13.49 2.44
C THR A 199 17.25 -12.41 2.48
N GLN A 200 18.29 -12.60 3.30
CA GLN A 200 19.39 -11.62 3.41
C GLN A 200 20.21 -11.51 2.12
N GLY A 201 20.48 -12.64 1.47
CA GLY A 201 21.22 -12.65 0.20
C GLY A 201 20.48 -11.89 -0.91
N VAL A 202 19.15 -12.01 -0.96
CA VAL A 202 18.32 -11.25 -1.89
C VAL A 202 18.31 -9.75 -1.53
N VAL A 203 18.21 -9.39 -0.25
CA VAL A 203 18.32 -7.98 0.21
C VAL A 203 19.65 -7.37 -0.23
N GLU A 204 20.76 -8.05 0.04
CA GLU A 204 22.10 -7.61 -0.35
C GLU A 204 22.22 -7.41 -1.87
N GLN A 205 21.65 -8.31 -2.65
CA GLN A 205 21.65 -8.20 -4.11
C GLN A 205 20.84 -7.00 -4.64
N ILE A 206 19.76 -6.60 -3.95
CA ILE A 206 18.98 -5.41 -4.31
C ILE A 206 19.73 -4.13 -3.95
N LEU A 207 20.34 -4.08 -2.77
CA LEU A 207 21.02 -2.89 -2.27
C LEU A 207 22.38 -2.69 -2.94
N ASN A 208 23.07 -3.79 -3.29
CA ASN A 208 24.38 -3.81 -3.93
C ASN A 208 24.32 -4.64 -5.22
N PRO A 209 23.66 -4.14 -6.28
CA PRO A 209 23.52 -4.89 -7.51
C PRO A 209 24.90 -5.17 -8.12
N PRO A 210 25.16 -6.41 -8.61
CA PRO A 210 26.39 -6.70 -9.33
C PRO A 210 26.50 -5.81 -10.57
N PRO A 211 27.73 -5.47 -11.02
CA PRO A 211 27.93 -4.66 -12.21
C PRO A 211 27.24 -5.31 -13.41
N ALA A 212 26.57 -4.49 -14.23
CA ALA A 212 25.94 -4.96 -15.47
C ALA A 212 27.00 -5.63 -16.36
N GLN A 213 26.76 -6.90 -16.72
CA GLN A 213 27.58 -7.66 -17.66
C GLN A 213 27.25 -7.29 -19.10
#